data_AF-A0AAW7SRW6-F1
#
_entry.id   AF-A0AAW7SRW6-F1
#
_cell.length_a   1.000
_cell.length_b   1.000
_cell.length_c   1.000
_cell.angle_alpha   90.00
_cell.angle_beta   90.00
_cell.angle_gamma   90.00
#
_symmetry.space_group_name_H-M   'P 1'
#
loop_
_entity.id
_entity.type
_entity.pdbx_description
1 polymer ?
#
loop_
_entity_poly.entity_id
_entity_poly.type
_entity_poly.pdbx_seq_one_letter_code
_entity_poly.pdbx_strand_id
1 'polypeptide(L)'
;MPNLDDVRWTFCLADIESAGNALRVRAFLRDVVEPALAALDADIDRWANITEGGAPFAHQDAKELLRSTTEAFCLAIHSLFERQIRRWLAGCVCAFAHSKERIERAQNGNLNVMSILLKEVRGIPLSTFDSYADLQRLQLLANACRHGDGDSASRLFKRHPELWQDWPPMPMILPGQAEPYVYGGSPTFDRIVVPRQWLRDFVDAVAWFWEDVEIVHCNSLNGPNPSASHRLAALHQARAARRKPELHPT
;
A
#
# COMPACT_ATOMS: atom_id res chain seq x y z
N MET A 1 19.53 12.05 6.91
CA MET A 1 19.27 10.60 6.84
C MET A 1 20.26 10.00 5.86
N PRO A 2 20.72 8.75 6.02
CA PRO A 2 21.59 8.12 5.04
C PRO A 2 20.91 8.08 3.68
N ASN A 3 21.63 8.42 2.60
CA ASN A 3 21.17 8.19 1.24
C ASN A 3 21.27 6.67 0.97
N LEU A 4 20.22 6.09 0.41
CA LEU A 4 20.17 4.66 0.07
C LEU A 4 21.32 4.25 -0.87
N ASP A 5 21.79 5.17 -1.71
CA ASP A 5 22.89 4.92 -2.65
C ASP A 5 24.25 4.72 -1.95
N ASP A 6 24.40 5.20 -0.72
CA ASP A 6 25.60 5.06 0.10
C ASP A 6 25.54 3.82 1.02
N VAL A 7 24.38 3.18 1.12
CA VAL A 7 24.17 2.02 1.99
C VAL A 7 24.85 0.80 1.37
N ARG A 8 25.57 0.05 2.21
CA ARG A 8 26.19 -1.22 1.85
C ARG A 8 25.81 -2.27 2.88
N TRP A 9 25.42 -3.45 2.40
CA TRP A 9 24.94 -4.56 3.21
C TRP A 9 25.80 -5.79 3.01
N THR A 10 26.08 -6.50 4.10
CA THR A 10 26.50 -7.90 4.00
C THR A 10 25.35 -8.72 3.44
N PHE A 11 25.60 -9.51 2.41
CA PHE A 11 24.55 -10.26 1.73
C PHE A 11 24.14 -11.53 2.48
N CYS A 12 22.86 -11.91 2.41
CA CYS A 12 22.39 -13.22 2.88
C CYS A 12 21.37 -13.85 1.92
N LEU A 13 21.04 -15.13 2.15
CA LEU A 13 20.09 -15.89 1.33
C LEU A 13 18.72 -15.21 1.18
N ALA A 14 18.25 -14.52 2.23
CA ALA A 14 16.97 -13.82 2.21
C ALA A 14 16.90 -12.76 1.09
N ASP A 15 18.02 -12.12 0.77
CA ASP A 15 18.12 -11.12 -0.30
C ASP A 15 18.00 -11.76 -1.70
N ILE A 16 18.46 -13.01 -1.86
CA ILE A 16 18.24 -13.79 -3.10
C ILE A 16 16.76 -14.16 -3.22
N GLU A 17 16.16 -14.65 -2.14
CA GLU A 17 14.78 -15.15 -2.14
C GLU A 17 13.76 -14.04 -2.37
N SER A 18 14.10 -12.80 -2.00
CA SER A 18 13.26 -11.61 -2.27
C SER A 18 13.36 -11.14 -3.72
N ALA A 19 14.29 -11.68 -4.51
CA ALA A 19 14.39 -11.38 -5.94
C ALA A 19 13.07 -11.70 -6.65
N GLY A 20 12.62 -10.75 -7.46
CA GLY A 20 11.37 -10.84 -8.22
C GLY A 20 10.11 -10.47 -7.45
N ASN A 21 10.17 -10.10 -6.15
CA ASN A 21 8.98 -9.59 -5.44
C ASN A 21 8.36 -8.37 -6.13
N ALA A 22 9.19 -7.45 -6.65
CA ALA A 22 8.73 -6.32 -7.47
C ALA A 22 7.95 -6.78 -8.72
N LEU A 23 8.47 -7.78 -9.44
CA LEU A 23 7.81 -8.33 -10.63
C LEU A 23 6.47 -9.00 -10.28
N ARG A 24 6.43 -9.76 -9.19
CA ARG A 24 5.23 -10.47 -8.74
C ARG A 24 4.11 -9.51 -8.35
N VAL A 25 4.41 -8.43 -7.62
CA VAL A 25 3.37 -7.46 -7.24
C VAL A 25 2.87 -6.65 -8.43
N ARG A 26 3.76 -6.29 -9.39
CA ARG A 26 3.35 -5.66 -10.65
C ARG A 26 2.49 -6.58 -11.51
N ALA A 27 2.83 -7.87 -11.56
CA ALA A 27 2.02 -8.87 -12.26
C ALA A 27 0.63 -9.02 -11.60
N PHE A 28 0.54 -9.00 -10.26
CA PHE A 28 -0.75 -9.01 -9.57
C PHE A 28 -1.65 -7.84 -9.98
N LEU A 29 -1.10 -6.62 -10.09
CA LEU A 29 -1.84 -5.47 -10.59
C LEU A 29 -2.33 -5.69 -12.03
N ARG A 30 -1.41 -5.98 -12.94
CA ARG A 30 -1.68 -6.10 -14.38
C ARG A 30 -2.61 -7.27 -14.73
N ASP A 31 -2.40 -8.42 -14.11
CA ASP A 31 -3.05 -9.67 -14.51
C ASP A 31 -4.31 -9.97 -13.71
N VAL A 32 -4.51 -9.33 -12.55
CA VAL A 32 -5.64 -9.62 -11.64
C VAL A 32 -6.44 -8.36 -11.32
N VAL A 33 -5.81 -7.33 -10.76
CA VAL A 33 -6.52 -6.15 -10.25
C VAL A 33 -7.13 -5.35 -11.39
N GLU A 34 -6.34 -4.93 -12.38
CA GLU A 34 -6.81 -4.08 -13.47
C GLU A 34 -7.90 -4.74 -14.32
N PRO A 35 -7.77 -6.03 -14.74
CA PRO A 35 -8.82 -6.70 -15.49
C PRO A 35 -10.13 -6.84 -14.71
N ALA A 36 -10.06 -7.14 -13.41
CA ALA A 36 -11.24 -7.27 -12.56
C ALA A 36 -11.98 -5.92 -12.41
N LEU A 37 -11.23 -4.83 -12.18
CA LEU A 37 -11.81 -3.50 -12.06
C LEU A 37 -12.39 -3.00 -13.39
N ALA A 38 -11.79 -3.35 -14.52
CA ALA A 38 -12.31 -3.03 -15.85
C ALA A 38 -13.62 -3.78 -16.15
N ALA A 39 -13.72 -5.05 -15.76
CA ALA A 39 -14.96 -5.82 -15.90
C ALA A 39 -16.11 -5.22 -15.08
N LEU A 40 -15.83 -4.80 -13.84
CA LEU A 40 -16.80 -4.14 -12.98
C LEU A 40 -17.28 -2.79 -13.52
N ASP A 41 -16.39 -2.00 -14.15
CA ASP A 41 -16.82 -0.77 -14.83
C ASP A 41 -17.77 -1.08 -15.98
N ALA A 42 -17.43 -2.07 -16.81
CA ALA A 42 -18.27 -2.45 -17.94
C ALA A 42 -19.67 -2.89 -17.47
N ASP A 43 -19.76 -3.56 -16.32
CA ASP A 43 -21.04 -3.91 -15.71
C ASP A 43 -21.80 -2.69 -15.18
N ILE A 44 -21.13 -1.76 -14.51
CA ILE A 44 -21.73 -0.50 -14.03
C ILE A 44 -22.28 0.30 -15.21
N ASP A 45 -21.48 0.50 -16.26
CA ASP A 45 -21.86 1.22 -17.46
C ASP A 45 -23.02 0.54 -18.18
N ARG A 46 -23.02 -0.80 -18.23
CA ARG A 46 -24.13 -1.58 -18.79
C ARG A 46 -25.43 -1.29 -18.04
N TRP A 47 -25.43 -1.38 -16.71
CA TRP A 47 -26.65 -1.16 -15.91
C TRP A 47 -27.13 0.29 -15.93
N ALA A 48 -26.21 1.25 -16.05
CA ALA A 48 -26.55 2.67 -16.18
C ALA A 48 -27.36 2.98 -17.47
N ASN A 49 -27.22 2.15 -18.50
CA ASN A 49 -27.86 2.36 -19.81
C ASN A 49 -29.12 1.51 -20.04
N ILE A 50 -29.54 0.70 -19.06
CA ILE A 50 -30.75 -0.13 -19.16
C ILE A 50 -31.90 0.58 -18.44
N THR A 51 -33.08 0.64 -19.07
CA THR A 51 -34.29 1.32 -18.54
C THR A 51 -35.34 0.35 -17.98
N GLU A 52 -35.02 -0.94 -17.89
CA GLU A 52 -35.90 -1.96 -17.30
C GLU A 52 -36.07 -1.73 -15.78
N GLY A 53 -37.22 -2.15 -15.23
CA GLY A 53 -37.65 -1.78 -13.88
C GLY A 53 -36.72 -2.17 -12.71
N GLY A 54 -35.74 -3.05 -12.95
CA GLY A 54 -34.72 -3.44 -11.97
C GLY A 54 -33.35 -2.77 -12.15
N ALA A 55 -33.11 -2.09 -13.27
CA ALA A 55 -31.79 -1.59 -13.63
C ALA A 55 -31.18 -0.58 -12.63
N PRO A 56 -31.94 0.34 -12.01
CA PRO A 56 -31.40 1.23 -10.99
C PRO A 56 -30.85 0.49 -9.75
N PHE A 57 -31.49 -0.60 -9.33
CA PHE A 57 -31.02 -1.42 -8.21
C PHE A 57 -29.75 -2.18 -8.58
N ALA A 58 -29.73 -2.82 -9.75
CA ALA A 58 -28.55 -3.53 -10.25
C ALA A 58 -27.34 -2.60 -10.44
N HIS A 59 -27.58 -1.36 -10.88
CA HIS A 59 -26.54 -0.33 -10.98
C HIS A 59 -25.94 0.03 -9.60
N GLN A 60 -26.79 0.17 -8.58
CA GLN A 60 -26.32 0.44 -7.22
C GLN A 60 -25.55 -0.75 -6.63
N ASP A 61 -26.04 -1.98 -6.83
CA ASP A 61 -25.37 -3.20 -6.39
C ASP A 61 -24.00 -3.37 -7.08
N ALA A 62 -23.90 -3.04 -8.37
CA ALA A 62 -22.63 -3.08 -9.10
C ALA A 62 -21.60 -2.07 -8.55
N LYS A 63 -22.03 -0.87 -8.15
CA LYS A 63 -21.17 0.12 -7.48
C LYS A 63 -20.69 -0.36 -6.11
N GLU A 64 -21.58 -0.97 -5.33
CA GLU A 64 -21.25 -1.54 -4.03
C GLU A 64 -20.23 -2.70 -4.17
N LEU A 65 -20.41 -3.55 -5.18
CA LEU A 65 -19.47 -4.61 -5.52
C LEU A 65 -18.10 -4.05 -5.92
N LEU A 66 -18.06 -2.98 -6.73
CA LEU A 66 -16.81 -2.31 -7.09
C LEU A 66 -16.07 -1.76 -5.87
N ARG A 67 -16.79 -1.12 -4.95
CA ARG A 67 -16.19 -0.62 -3.70
C ARG A 67 -15.60 -1.77 -2.88
N SER A 68 -16.40 -2.79 -2.59
CA SER A 68 -15.99 -3.96 -1.81
C SER A 68 -14.78 -4.68 -2.45
N THR A 69 -14.74 -4.75 -3.78
CA THR A 69 -13.63 -5.35 -4.54
C THR A 69 -12.36 -4.50 -4.43
N THR A 70 -12.49 -3.18 -4.48
CA THR A 70 -11.36 -2.24 -4.31
C THR A 70 -10.73 -2.39 -2.91
N GLU A 71 -11.56 -2.49 -1.87
CA GLU A 71 -11.11 -2.74 -0.50
C GLU A 71 -10.43 -4.12 -0.36
N ALA A 72 -11.01 -5.15 -0.95
CA ALA A 72 -10.42 -6.49 -0.98
C ALA A 72 -9.04 -6.50 -1.67
N PHE A 73 -8.88 -5.77 -2.78
CA PHE A 73 -7.58 -5.62 -3.43
C PHE A 73 -6.57 -4.86 -2.57
N CYS A 74 -6.99 -3.81 -1.86
CA CYS A 74 -6.11 -3.13 -0.89
C CYS A 74 -5.60 -4.10 0.20
N LEU A 75 -6.49 -4.92 0.77
CA LEU A 75 -6.13 -5.96 1.74
C LEU A 75 -5.16 -6.99 1.15
N ALA A 76 -5.40 -7.41 -0.10
CA ALA A 76 -4.54 -8.37 -0.79
C ALA A 76 -3.13 -7.82 -1.05
N ILE A 77 -3.01 -6.58 -1.55
CA ILE A 77 -1.73 -5.90 -1.79
C ILE A 77 -0.97 -5.75 -0.47
N HIS A 78 -1.63 -5.29 0.59
CA HIS A 78 -1.03 -5.19 1.92
C HIS A 78 -0.55 -6.55 2.43
N SER A 79 -1.37 -7.61 2.30
CA SER A 79 -0.99 -8.95 2.75
C SER A 79 0.19 -9.52 1.97
N LEU A 80 0.27 -9.28 0.65
CA LEU A 80 1.40 -9.67 -0.18
C LEU A 80 2.69 -9.02 0.32
N PHE A 81 2.69 -7.69 0.45
CA PHE A 81 3.85 -6.96 0.95
C PHE A 81 4.26 -7.42 2.34
N GLU A 82 3.30 -7.50 3.27
CA GLU A 82 3.53 -7.89 4.65
C GLU A 82 4.18 -9.27 4.75
N ARG A 83 3.69 -10.27 4.03
CA ARG A 83 4.31 -11.61 4.01
C ARG A 83 5.72 -11.58 3.46
N GLN A 84 5.96 -10.82 2.39
CA GLN A 84 7.28 -10.70 1.76
C GLN A 84 8.29 -10.05 2.70
N ILE A 85 7.97 -8.90 3.30
CA ILE A 85 8.87 -8.18 4.20
C ILE A 85 9.13 -8.97 5.49
N ARG A 86 8.12 -9.64 6.05
CA ARG A 86 8.28 -10.50 7.23
C ARG A 86 9.24 -11.65 6.97
N ARG A 87 9.07 -12.36 5.85
CA ARG A 87 9.96 -13.45 5.46
C ARG A 87 11.39 -12.95 5.26
N TRP A 88 11.55 -11.87 4.49
CA TRP A 88 12.86 -11.28 4.20
C TRP A 88 13.59 -10.82 5.47
N LEU A 89 12.91 -10.07 6.33
CA LEU A 89 13.49 -9.54 7.57
C LEU A 89 13.81 -10.66 8.57
N ALA A 90 12.95 -11.66 8.72
CA ALA A 90 13.24 -12.84 9.54
C ALA A 90 14.49 -13.59 9.03
N GLY A 91 14.64 -13.74 7.72
CA GLY A 91 15.84 -14.31 7.10
C GLY A 91 17.10 -13.47 7.37
N CYS A 92 17.00 -12.13 7.32
CA CYS A 92 18.09 -11.24 7.67
C CYS A 92 18.49 -11.38 9.15
N VAL A 93 17.52 -11.42 10.07
CA VAL A 93 17.78 -11.64 11.50
C VAL A 93 18.45 -12.99 11.73
N CYS A 94 17.97 -14.04 11.05
CA CYS A 94 18.53 -15.38 11.13
C CYS A 94 19.99 -15.41 10.66
N ALA A 95 20.34 -14.62 9.64
CA ALA A 95 21.70 -14.57 9.09
C ALA A 95 22.70 -13.73 9.92
N PHE A 96 22.25 -12.64 10.58
CA PHE A 96 23.17 -11.65 11.16
C PHE A 96 23.05 -11.43 12.67
N ALA A 97 21.90 -11.75 13.27
CA ALA A 97 21.65 -11.48 14.69
C ALA A 97 21.40 -12.76 15.51
N HIS A 98 21.00 -13.86 14.86
CA HIS A 98 20.77 -15.18 15.48
C HIS A 98 19.92 -15.14 16.77
N SER A 99 18.84 -14.34 16.78
CA SER A 99 17.97 -14.16 17.95
C SER A 99 16.54 -14.62 17.67
N LYS A 100 16.07 -15.63 18.43
CA LYS A 100 14.71 -16.16 18.34
C LYS A 100 13.66 -15.07 18.58
N GLU A 101 13.85 -14.26 19.63
CA GLU A 101 12.95 -13.14 19.94
C GLU A 101 12.86 -12.14 18.79
N ARG A 102 13.98 -11.80 18.15
CA ARG A 102 13.98 -10.89 17.00
C ARG A 102 13.34 -11.50 15.76
N ILE A 103 13.47 -12.82 15.55
CA ILE A 103 12.77 -13.54 14.48
C ILE A 103 11.26 -13.47 14.72
N GLU A 104 10.80 -13.72 15.94
CA GLU A 104 9.38 -13.62 16.31
C GLU A 104 8.86 -12.18 16.14
N ARG A 105 9.67 -11.17 16.51
CA ARG A 105 9.36 -9.75 16.24
C ARG A 105 9.23 -9.47 14.74
N ALA A 106 10.09 -10.03 13.89
CA ALA A 106 9.97 -9.89 12.43
C ALA A 106 8.69 -10.53 11.91
N GLN A 107 8.33 -11.71 12.42
CA GLN A 107 7.18 -12.48 11.95
C GLN A 107 5.84 -11.90 12.42
N ASN A 108 5.78 -11.28 13.59
CA ASN A 108 4.51 -10.85 14.20
C ASN A 108 4.37 -9.33 14.38
N GLY A 109 5.47 -8.56 14.28
CA GLY A 109 5.47 -7.12 14.55
C GLY A 109 4.77 -6.30 13.46
N ASN A 110 4.17 -5.16 13.80
CA ASN A 110 3.66 -4.22 12.79
C ASN A 110 4.80 -3.52 12.02
N LEU A 111 4.48 -2.70 11.02
CA LEU A 111 5.47 -1.99 10.20
C LEU A 111 6.44 -1.12 11.01
N ASN A 112 6.01 -0.52 12.12
CA ASN A 112 6.91 0.23 13.01
C ASN A 112 7.94 -0.69 13.69
N VAL A 113 7.48 -1.84 14.19
CA VAL A 113 8.38 -2.86 14.75
C VAL A 113 9.36 -3.38 13.69
N MET A 114 8.88 -3.63 12.47
CA MET A 114 9.73 -4.04 11.36
C MET A 114 10.74 -2.96 10.96
N SER A 115 10.36 -1.68 11.01
CA SER A 115 11.25 -0.55 10.75
C SER A 115 12.39 -0.44 11.77
N ILE A 116 12.06 -0.59 13.06
CA ILE A 116 13.05 -0.63 14.15
C ILE A 116 14.00 -1.81 13.94
N LEU A 117 13.45 -3.01 13.69
CA LEU A 117 14.25 -4.21 13.53
C LEU A 117 15.12 -4.16 12.27
N LEU A 118 14.64 -3.57 11.17
CA LEU A 118 15.44 -3.34 9.98
C LEU A 118 16.64 -2.42 10.31
N LYS A 119 16.42 -1.37 11.09
CA LYS A 119 17.52 -0.51 11.55
C LYS A 119 18.52 -1.27 12.41
N GLU A 120 18.07 -2.16 13.29
CA GLU A 120 18.93 -3.00 14.11
C GLU A 120 19.79 -3.98 13.28
N VAL A 121 19.24 -4.55 12.20
CA VAL A 121 19.90 -5.62 11.41
C VAL A 121 20.66 -5.09 10.20
N ARG A 122 20.16 -4.02 9.58
CA ARG A 122 20.63 -3.47 8.29
C ARG A 122 21.10 -2.01 8.38
N GLY A 123 21.05 -1.40 9.56
CA GLY A 123 21.55 -0.05 9.81
C GLY A 123 20.64 1.08 9.33
N ILE A 124 19.54 0.78 8.61
CA ILE A 124 18.58 1.78 8.12
C ILE A 124 17.14 1.42 8.49
N PRO A 125 16.29 2.39 8.88
CA PRO A 125 14.87 2.16 9.07
C PRO A 125 14.12 2.08 7.74
N LEU A 126 12.87 1.59 7.78
CA LEU A 126 12.01 1.59 6.59
C LEU A 126 11.70 3.01 6.08
N SER A 127 11.77 4.03 6.94
CA SER A 127 11.58 5.42 6.56
C SER A 127 12.68 6.01 5.68
N THR A 128 13.77 5.26 5.42
CA THR A 128 14.80 5.65 4.45
C THR A 128 14.39 5.36 3.01
N PHE A 129 13.38 4.52 2.77
CA PHE A 129 12.88 4.21 1.44
C PHE A 129 11.86 5.26 0.98
N ASP A 130 11.96 5.70 -0.26
CA ASP A 130 11.07 6.73 -0.83
C ASP A 130 9.60 6.29 -0.82
N SER A 131 9.36 4.97 -0.93
CA SER A 131 8.03 4.37 -0.90
C SER A 131 7.39 4.27 0.49
N TYR A 132 8.09 4.64 1.56
CA TYR A 132 7.62 4.39 2.93
C TYR A 132 6.29 5.08 3.25
N ALA A 133 6.10 6.32 2.81
CA ALA A 133 4.85 7.05 3.06
C ALA A 133 3.64 6.33 2.46
N ASP A 134 3.77 5.82 1.23
CA ASP A 134 2.72 5.05 0.56
C ASP A 134 2.49 3.69 1.21
N LEU A 135 3.54 3.03 1.69
CA LEU A 135 3.41 1.78 2.44
C LEU A 135 2.68 1.99 3.79
N GLN A 136 2.92 3.12 4.46
CA GLN A 136 2.17 3.50 5.65
C GLN A 136 0.70 3.79 5.34
N ARG A 137 0.44 4.49 4.23
CA ARG A 137 -0.91 4.77 3.73
C ARG A 137 -1.65 3.47 3.41
N LEU A 138 -1.00 2.53 2.71
CA LEU A 138 -1.51 1.18 2.44
C LEU A 138 -1.87 0.44 3.75
N GLN A 139 -0.97 0.43 4.73
CA GLN A 139 -1.24 -0.23 6.01
C GLN A 139 -2.43 0.41 6.75
N LEU A 140 -2.52 1.73 6.74
CA LEU A 140 -3.62 2.44 7.40
C LEU A 140 -4.96 2.09 6.75
N LEU A 141 -5.03 2.16 5.42
CA LEU A 141 -6.24 1.81 4.67
C LEU A 141 -6.60 0.33 4.84
N ALA A 142 -5.64 -0.59 4.69
CA ALA A 142 -5.89 -2.02 4.85
C ALA A 142 -6.42 -2.37 6.26
N ASN A 143 -5.92 -1.72 7.31
CA ASN A 143 -6.46 -1.90 8.65
C ASN A 143 -7.88 -1.35 8.78
N ALA A 144 -8.20 -0.23 8.12
CA ALA A 144 -9.55 0.31 8.08
C ALA A 144 -10.51 -0.63 7.32
N CYS A 145 -10.13 -1.14 6.14
CA CYS A 145 -10.89 -2.14 5.39
C CYS A 145 -11.17 -3.42 6.21
N ARG A 146 -10.23 -3.84 7.08
CA ARG A 146 -10.39 -5.06 7.88
C ARG A 146 -11.35 -4.88 9.07
N HIS A 147 -11.33 -3.71 9.69
CA HIS A 147 -11.99 -3.49 10.98
C HIS A 147 -13.18 -2.53 10.92
N GLY A 148 -13.40 -1.86 9.79
CA GLY A 148 -14.43 -0.84 9.62
C GLY A 148 -14.20 0.36 10.54
N ASP A 149 -15.26 0.77 11.24
CA ASP A 149 -15.28 1.92 12.14
C ASP A 149 -14.40 1.71 13.38
N GLY A 150 -13.18 2.23 13.33
CA GLY A 150 -12.24 2.18 14.44
C GLY A 150 -11.10 3.19 14.27
N ASP A 151 -10.05 3.04 15.08
CA ASP A 151 -8.92 3.99 15.12
C ASP A 151 -8.24 4.18 13.76
N SER A 152 -8.20 3.15 12.91
CA SER A 152 -7.64 3.26 11.57
C SER A 152 -8.51 4.09 10.64
N ALA A 153 -9.84 3.90 10.65
CA ALA A 153 -10.77 4.72 9.88
C ALA A 153 -10.74 6.19 10.36
N SER A 154 -10.76 6.43 11.67
CA SER A 154 -10.65 7.77 12.25
C SER A 154 -9.35 8.49 11.86
N ARG A 155 -8.22 7.79 11.87
CA ARG A 155 -6.92 8.36 11.42
C ARG A 155 -6.87 8.55 9.91
N LEU A 156 -7.51 7.67 9.15
CA LEU A 156 -7.59 7.77 7.70
C LEU A 156 -8.41 9.02 7.32
N PHE A 157 -9.59 9.22 7.90
CA PHE A 157 -10.41 10.41 7.68
C PHE A 157 -9.67 11.70 8.02
N LYS A 158 -8.92 11.72 9.13
CA LYS A 158 -8.11 12.90 9.51
C LYS A 158 -7.01 13.24 8.50
N ARG A 159 -6.47 12.25 7.79
CA ARG A 159 -5.34 12.43 6.84
C ARG A 159 -5.81 12.56 5.40
N HIS A 160 -6.92 11.92 5.08
CA HIS A 160 -7.46 11.77 3.74
C HIS A 160 -8.99 11.96 3.76
N PRO A 161 -9.50 13.14 4.18
CA PRO A 161 -10.93 13.41 4.21
C PRO A 161 -11.55 13.35 2.81
N GLU A 162 -10.78 13.54 1.75
CA GLU A 162 -11.21 13.45 0.36
C GLU A 162 -11.77 12.08 -0.05
N LEU A 163 -11.50 11.02 0.74
CA LEU A 163 -12.07 9.69 0.51
C LEU A 163 -13.56 9.62 0.90
N TRP A 164 -14.07 10.61 1.63
CA TRP A 164 -15.48 10.75 1.99
C TRP A 164 -16.08 11.95 1.27
N GLN A 165 -16.34 11.77 -0.03
CA GLN A 165 -16.78 12.85 -0.93
C GLN A 165 -18.09 13.52 -0.51
N ASP A 166 -18.96 12.76 0.16
CA ASP A 166 -20.26 13.25 0.65
C ASP A 166 -20.19 13.79 2.11
N TRP A 167 -19.00 14.20 2.58
CA TRP A 167 -18.77 14.69 3.94
C TRP A 167 -18.24 16.13 4.00
N PRO A 168 -18.72 16.98 4.94
CA PRO A 168 -19.79 16.73 5.93
C PRO A 168 -21.17 16.57 5.26
N PRO A 169 -22.10 15.84 5.91
CA PRO A 169 -23.42 15.63 5.35
C PRO A 169 -24.17 16.95 5.29
N MET A 170 -25.07 17.08 4.31
CA MET A 170 -25.93 18.25 4.19
C MET A 170 -26.72 18.49 5.50
N PRO A 171 -26.86 19.75 5.95
CA PRO A 171 -27.67 20.07 7.12
C PRO A 171 -29.10 19.54 6.95
N MET A 172 -29.62 18.86 7.97
CA MET A 172 -30.96 18.28 7.95
C MET A 172 -31.85 18.93 9.02
N ILE A 173 -33.09 19.26 8.66
CA ILE A 173 -34.08 19.74 9.63
C ILE A 173 -34.70 18.52 10.29
N LEU A 174 -34.39 18.31 11.58
CA LEU A 174 -35.02 17.25 12.36
C LEU A 174 -36.47 17.61 12.72
N PRO A 175 -37.39 16.63 12.79
CA PRO A 175 -38.77 16.89 13.21
C PRO A 175 -38.82 17.64 14.55
N GLY A 176 -39.45 18.81 14.57
CA GLY A 176 -39.59 19.64 15.76
C GLY A 176 -38.40 20.55 16.08
N GLN A 177 -37.36 20.62 15.23
CA GLN A 177 -36.27 21.58 15.36
C GLN A 177 -36.41 22.73 14.36
N ALA A 178 -36.19 23.96 14.84
CA ALA A 178 -36.18 25.16 14.01
C ALA A 178 -34.81 25.41 13.34
N GLU A 179 -33.74 24.86 13.92
CA GLU A 179 -32.38 24.99 13.40
C GLU A 179 -31.94 23.71 12.66
N PRO A 180 -31.22 23.84 11.53
CA PRO A 180 -30.64 22.69 10.84
C PRO A 180 -29.63 21.94 11.72
N TYR A 181 -29.81 20.63 11.87
CA TYR A 181 -28.84 19.76 12.49
C TYR A 181 -27.72 19.43 11.50
N VAL A 182 -26.48 19.68 11.91
CA VAL A 182 -25.27 19.23 11.19
C VAL A 182 -24.60 18.16 12.05
N TYR A 183 -24.48 16.95 11.51
CA TYR A 183 -23.81 15.87 12.21
C TYR A 183 -22.31 16.19 12.36
N GLY A 184 -21.83 16.32 13.59
CA GLY A 184 -20.45 16.68 13.92
C GLY A 184 -19.51 15.51 14.20
N GLY A 185 -19.96 14.26 14.04
CA GLY A 185 -19.11 13.07 14.24
C GLY A 185 -18.17 12.82 13.06
N SER A 186 -17.49 11.68 13.06
CA SER A 186 -16.72 11.20 11.90
C SER A 186 -17.63 10.42 10.95
N PRO A 187 -17.37 10.42 9.64
CA PRO A 187 -18.11 9.56 8.73
C PRO A 187 -17.84 8.09 9.05
N THR A 188 -18.83 7.25 8.77
CA THR A 188 -18.68 5.80 8.82
C THR A 188 -17.79 5.30 7.68
N PHE A 189 -17.05 4.21 7.92
CA PHE A 189 -16.13 3.62 6.95
C PHE A 189 -16.86 3.11 5.70
N ASP A 190 -18.11 2.65 5.86
CA ASP A 190 -19.00 2.24 4.76
C ASP A 190 -19.38 3.36 3.79
N ARG A 191 -18.83 4.57 3.92
CA ARG A 191 -18.99 5.68 2.97
C ARG A 191 -17.71 6.03 2.23
N ILE A 192 -16.65 5.27 2.46
CA ILE A 192 -15.36 5.52 1.83
C ILE A 192 -15.42 5.21 0.32
N VAL A 193 -14.79 6.07 -0.47
CA VAL A 193 -14.53 5.84 -1.89
C VAL A 193 -13.03 5.89 -2.10
N VAL A 194 -12.41 4.72 -2.22
CA VAL A 194 -10.96 4.60 -2.46
C VAL A 194 -10.67 4.81 -3.95
N PRO A 195 -9.86 5.81 -4.35
CA PRO A 195 -9.49 6.00 -5.73
C PRO A 195 -8.72 4.79 -6.27
N ARG A 196 -9.08 4.33 -7.47
CA ARG A 196 -8.36 3.24 -8.15
C ARG A 196 -6.87 3.51 -8.33
N GLN A 197 -6.52 4.79 -8.51
CA GLN A 197 -5.13 5.21 -8.61
C GLN A 197 -4.32 4.80 -7.37
N TRP A 198 -4.93 4.79 -6.18
CA TRP A 198 -4.23 4.35 -4.97
C TRP A 198 -3.80 2.89 -5.03
N LEU A 199 -4.58 1.99 -5.65
CA LEU A 199 -4.16 0.59 -5.81
C LEU A 199 -2.88 0.48 -6.66
N ARG A 200 -2.77 1.31 -7.72
CA ARG A 200 -1.55 1.41 -8.53
C ARG A 200 -0.40 1.98 -7.71
N ASP A 201 -0.63 3.09 -7.01
CA ASP A 201 0.38 3.74 -6.17
C ASP A 201 0.91 2.77 -5.10
N PHE A 202 0.04 1.95 -4.49
CA PHE A 202 0.44 0.96 -3.50
C PHE A 202 1.26 -0.19 -4.11
N VAL A 203 0.87 -0.69 -5.27
CA VAL A 203 1.66 -1.70 -5.99
C VAL A 203 3.02 -1.14 -6.38
N ASP A 204 3.06 0.08 -6.88
CA ASP A 204 4.30 0.78 -7.22
C ASP A 204 5.17 0.97 -5.98
N ALA A 205 4.61 1.41 -4.85
CA ALA A 205 5.34 1.57 -3.59
C ALA A 205 5.98 0.25 -3.11
N VAL A 206 5.23 -0.86 -3.19
CA VAL A 206 5.76 -2.19 -2.87
C VAL A 206 6.85 -2.61 -3.85
N ALA A 207 6.66 -2.39 -5.15
CA ALA A 207 7.66 -2.71 -6.15
C ALA A 207 8.93 -1.88 -5.98
N TRP A 208 8.80 -0.57 -5.76
CA TRP A 208 9.89 0.37 -5.52
C TRP A 208 10.69 0.02 -4.27
N PHE A 209 10.03 -0.43 -3.19
CA PHE A 209 10.72 -0.93 -2.01
C PHE A 209 11.66 -2.10 -2.37
N TRP A 210 11.18 -3.08 -3.14
CA TRP A 210 12.00 -4.24 -3.51
C TRP A 210 13.09 -3.89 -4.54
N GLU A 211 12.82 -2.97 -5.46
CA GLU A 211 13.83 -2.43 -6.38
C GLU A 211 14.93 -1.68 -5.62
N ASP A 212 14.58 -0.94 -4.56
CA ASP A 212 15.54 -0.25 -3.70
C ASP A 212 16.39 -1.23 -2.90
N VAL A 213 15.79 -2.30 -2.38
CA VAL A 213 16.53 -3.44 -1.79
C VAL A 213 17.51 -4.04 -2.81
N GLU A 214 17.10 -4.17 -4.07
CA GLU A 214 17.97 -4.66 -5.15
C GLU A 214 19.10 -3.67 -5.49
N ILE A 215 18.85 -2.37 -5.48
CA ILE A 215 19.89 -1.34 -5.63
C ILE A 215 20.95 -1.51 -4.54
N VAL A 216 20.54 -1.61 -3.26
CA VAL A 216 21.48 -1.80 -2.16
C VAL A 216 22.25 -3.11 -2.31
N HIS A 217 21.58 -4.18 -2.77
CA HIS A 217 22.23 -5.45 -3.07
C HIS A 217 23.32 -5.29 -4.15
N CYS A 218 22.99 -4.74 -5.32
CA CYS A 218 23.95 -4.53 -6.41
C CYS A 218 25.11 -3.63 -6.00
N ASN A 219 24.83 -2.58 -5.22
CA ASN A 219 25.85 -1.69 -4.66
C ASN A 219 26.84 -2.39 -3.72
N SER A 220 26.42 -3.50 -3.10
CA SER A 220 27.19 -4.25 -2.11
C SER A 220 28.02 -5.39 -2.73
N LEU A 221 27.94 -5.61 -4.05
CA LEU A 221 28.73 -6.62 -4.73
C LEU A 221 30.19 -6.17 -4.85
N ASN A 222 31.12 -7.07 -4.51
CA ASN A 222 32.55 -6.81 -4.64
C ASN A 222 33.03 -7.07 -6.07
N GLY A 223 33.76 -6.12 -6.64
CA GLY A 223 34.43 -6.24 -7.93
C GLY A 223 33.56 -5.88 -9.15
N PRO A 224 34.18 -5.70 -10.33
CA PRO A 224 33.47 -5.33 -11.54
C PRO A 224 32.65 -6.51 -12.07
N ASN A 225 31.33 -6.46 -11.90
CA ASN A 225 30.40 -7.39 -12.52
C ASN A 225 29.56 -6.63 -13.57
N PRO A 226 29.81 -6.82 -14.88
CA PRO A 226 29.11 -6.09 -15.94
C PRO A 226 27.58 -6.23 -15.89
N SER A 227 27.05 -7.41 -15.52
CA SER A 227 25.60 -7.59 -15.43
C SER A 227 25.02 -6.84 -14.24
N ALA A 228 25.73 -6.81 -13.11
CA ALA A 228 25.32 -6.03 -11.94
C ALA A 228 25.37 -4.53 -12.23
N SER A 229 26.40 -4.03 -12.91
CA SER A 229 26.51 -2.61 -13.30
C SER A 229 25.40 -2.20 -14.26
N HIS A 230 25.09 -3.03 -15.26
CA HIS A 230 23.98 -2.78 -16.18
C HIS A 230 22.63 -2.77 -15.44
N ARG A 231 22.40 -3.75 -14.55
CA ARG A 231 21.18 -3.83 -13.75
C ARG A 231 21.02 -2.63 -12.83
N LEU A 232 22.10 -2.24 -12.14
CA LEU A 232 22.14 -1.08 -11.27
C LEU A 232 21.83 0.22 -12.03
N ALA A 233 22.41 0.40 -13.22
CA ALA A 233 22.10 1.55 -14.08
C ALA A 233 20.60 1.61 -14.45
N ALA A 234 20.02 0.47 -14.84
CA ALA A 234 18.59 0.38 -15.13
C ALA A 234 17.71 0.68 -13.90
N LEU A 235 18.09 0.19 -12.71
CA LEU A 235 17.38 0.46 -11.46
C LEU A 235 17.46 1.94 -11.06
N HIS A 236 18.62 2.59 -11.21
CA HIS A 236 18.75 4.03 -10.95
C HIS A 236 17.93 4.86 -11.93
N GLN A 237 17.91 4.50 -13.22
CA GLN A 237 17.07 5.17 -14.20
C GLN A 237 15.58 5.03 -13.85
N ALA A 238 15.14 3.82 -13.49
CA ALA A 238 13.78 3.57 -13.05
C ALA A 238 13.43 4.37 -11.79
N ARG A 239 14.34 4.42 -10.80
CA ARG A 239 14.18 5.19 -9.57
C ARG A 239 14.07 6.70 -9.83
N ALA A 240 14.89 7.24 -10.73
CA ALA A 240 14.83 8.65 -11.11
C ALA A 240 13.53 9.02 -11.83
N ALA A 241 12.89 8.06 -12.51
CA ALA A 241 11.63 8.25 -13.21
C ALA A 241 10.38 8.09 -12.31
N ARG A 242 10.55 7.71 -11.03
CA ARG A 242 9.43 7.57 -10.10
C ARG A 242 8.76 8.93 -9.88
N ARG A 243 7.42 8.93 -9.85
CA ARG A 243 6.67 10.11 -9.43
C ARG A 243 7.02 10.39 -7.97
N LYS A 244 7.55 11.58 -7.68
CA LYS A 244 7.67 12.02 -6.29
C LYS A 244 6.25 12.31 -5.79
N PRO A 245 5.85 11.81 -4.62
CA PRO A 245 4.56 12.18 -4.06
C PRO A 245 4.53 13.70 -3.90
N GLU A 246 3.50 14.34 -4.46
CA GLU A 246 3.19 15.72 -4.12
C GLU A 246 2.91 15.73 -2.61
N LEU A 247 3.77 16.40 -1.85
CA LEU A 247 3.50 16.69 -0.45
C LEU A 247 2.25 17.56 -0.40
N HIS A 248 1.08 16.96 -0.19
CA HIS A 248 -0.08 17.74 0.19
C HIS A 248 0.23 18.40 1.54
N PRO A 249 0.17 19.75 1.61
CA PRO A 249 0.43 20.44 2.86
C PRO A 249 -0.63 20.02 3.89
N THR A 250 -0.13 19.71 5.07
CA THR A 250 -0.83 19.28 6.29
C THR A 250 -2.04 20.12 6.64
#